data_AF-A0A327W255-F1
#
_entry.id   AF-A0A327W255-F1
#
_cell.length_a   1.000
_cell.length_b   1.000
_cell.length_c   1.000
_cell.angle_alpha   90.00
_cell.angle_beta   90.00
_cell.angle_gamma   90.00
#
_symmetry.space_group_name_H-M   'P 1'
#
loop_
_entity.id
_entity.type
_entity.pdbx_description
1 polymer ?
#
loop_
_entity_poly.entity_id
_entity_poly.type
_entity_poly.pdbx_seq_one_letter_code
_entity_poly.pdbx_strand_id
1 'polypeptide(L)'
;MAGIVERLVPDELWELFQRVVPEAPSRPQGGGRRRHGDREVLAAIVFVSTSGCTWQQLPSASFGPSGATAHRRFSEWSKARVWAKLHRLVLDELGARGELDWSRCA
;
A
#
# COMPACT_ATOMS: atom_id res chain seq x y z
N MET A 1 9.00 -17.95 -8.90
CA MET A 1 9.61 -16.95 -8.00
C MET A 1 8.65 -15.78 -7.91
N ALA A 2 8.25 -15.39 -6.68
CA ALA A 2 7.38 -14.23 -6.48
C ALA A 2 8.12 -12.94 -6.88
N GLY A 3 7.43 -12.04 -7.59
CA GLY A 3 7.95 -10.73 -7.95
C GLY A 3 8.20 -9.87 -6.70
N ILE A 4 8.88 -8.74 -6.89
CA ILE A 4 9.14 -7.80 -5.79
C ILE A 4 7.84 -7.24 -5.19
N VAL A 5 6.79 -7.13 -6.01
CA VAL A 5 5.46 -6.66 -5.58
C VAL A 5 4.83 -7.63 -4.59
N GLU A 6 4.78 -8.92 -4.92
CA GLU A 6 4.18 -9.95 -4.07
C GLU A 6 4.98 -10.17 -2.78
N ARG A 7 6.30 -9.93 -2.82
CA ARG A 7 7.15 -10.06 -1.63
C ARG A 7 6.94 -8.91 -0.63
N LEU A 8 6.74 -7.69 -1.13
CA LEU A 8 6.49 -6.51 -0.29
C LEU A 8 5.02 -6.38 0.12
N VAL A 9 4.12 -6.90 -0.71
CA VAL A 9 2.69 -6.97 -0.43
C VAL A 9 2.24 -8.42 -0.65
N PRO A 10 2.43 -9.31 0.34
CA PRO A 10 1.88 -10.66 0.32
C PRO A 10 0.35 -10.65 0.19
N ASP A 11 -0.23 -11.78 -0.22
CA ASP A 11 -1.68 -11.87 -0.46
C ASP A 11 -2.50 -11.50 0.78
N GLU A 12 -2.10 -11.97 1.97
CA GLU A 12 -2.78 -11.62 3.22
C GLU A 12 -2.79 -10.11 3.49
N LEU A 13 -1.65 -9.43 3.30
CA LEU A 13 -1.58 -7.98 3.44
C LEU A 13 -2.42 -7.28 2.37
N TRP A 14 -2.42 -7.82 1.15
CA TRP A 14 -3.21 -7.28 0.04
C TRP A 14 -4.71 -7.37 0.33
N GLU A 15 -5.19 -8.49 0.83
CA GLU A 15 -6.59 -8.69 1.23
C GLU A 15 -7.02 -7.72 2.34
N LEU A 16 -6.18 -7.53 3.36
CA LEU A 16 -6.43 -6.55 4.42
C LEU A 16 -6.46 -5.11 3.87
N PHE A 17 -5.57 -4.79 2.94
CA PHE A 17 -5.53 -3.48 2.30
C PHE A 17 -6.79 -3.19 1.48
N GLN A 18 -7.29 -4.17 0.72
CA GLN A 18 -8.50 -4.04 -0.09
C GLN A 18 -9.74 -3.67 0.75
N ARG A 19 -9.78 -4.04 2.03
CA ARG A 19 -10.89 -3.72 2.94
C ARG A 19 -10.90 -2.25 3.38
N VAL A 20 -9.80 -1.52 3.24
CA VAL A 20 -9.64 -0.16 3.77
C VAL A 20 -9.33 0.90 2.71
N VAL A 21 -8.86 0.48 1.54
CA VAL A 21 -8.55 1.40 0.43
C VAL A 21 -9.87 1.96 -0.16
N PRO A 22 -9.97 3.29 -0.38
CA PRO A 22 -11.15 3.85 -1.02
C PRO A 22 -11.20 3.43 -2.49
N GLU A 23 -12.42 3.31 -3.01
CA GLU A 23 -12.64 3.06 -4.43
C GLU A 23 -11.97 4.15 -5.29
N ALA A 24 -11.39 3.74 -6.42
CA ALA A 24 -10.77 4.69 -7.32
C ALA A 24 -11.85 5.65 -7.88
N PRO A 25 -11.66 6.97 -7.79
CA PRO A 25 -12.63 7.92 -8.31
C PRO A 25 -12.91 7.68 -9.80
N SER A 26 -14.20 7.59 -10.14
CA SER A 26 -14.67 7.47 -11.51
C SER A 26 -14.38 8.77 -12.27
N ARG A 27 -13.76 8.67 -13.44
CA ARG A 27 -13.57 9.83 -14.32
C ARG A 27 -14.77 9.95 -15.27
N PRO A 28 -15.56 11.04 -15.21
CA PRO A 28 -16.76 11.19 -16.03
C PRO A 28 -16.47 11.16 -17.54
N GLN A 29 -15.32 11.68 -17.96
CA GLN A 29 -15.00 11.89 -19.37
C GLN A 29 -14.41 10.64 -20.07
N GLY A 30 -14.27 9.50 -19.38
CA GLY A 30 -13.83 8.25 -20.00
C GLY A 30 -12.56 8.41 -20.84
N GLY A 31 -11.44 8.78 -20.22
CA GLY A 31 -10.19 9.03 -20.95
C GLY A 31 -8.93 9.10 -20.09
N GLY A 32 -7.77 9.04 -20.75
CA GLY A 32 -6.43 9.09 -20.15
C GLY A 32 -5.81 7.73 -19.87
N ARG A 33 -4.55 7.74 -19.39
CA ARG A 33 -3.82 6.50 -19.08
C ARG A 33 -4.50 5.76 -17.93
N ARG A 34 -4.67 4.44 -18.10
CA ARG A 34 -5.17 3.53 -17.05
C ARG A 34 -4.37 3.75 -15.77
N ARG A 35 -5.07 3.80 -14.63
CA ARG A 35 -4.40 3.88 -13.32
C ARG A 35 -3.55 2.63 -13.11
N HIS A 36 -2.39 2.80 -12.49
CA HIS A 36 -1.64 1.65 -11.98
C HIS A 36 -2.49 0.90 -10.95
N GLY A 37 -2.30 -0.41 -10.87
CA GLY A 37 -2.97 -1.22 -9.87
C GLY A 37 -2.57 -0.80 -8.47
N ASP A 38 -3.52 -0.90 -7.54
CA ASP A 38 -3.30 -0.42 -6.17
C ASP A 38 -2.29 -1.30 -5.42
N ARG A 39 -2.14 -2.58 -5.79
CA ARG A 39 -1.13 -3.48 -5.18
C ARG A 39 0.29 -3.07 -5.55
N GLU A 40 0.52 -2.73 -6.81
CA GLU A 40 1.81 -2.24 -7.30
C GLU A 40 2.17 -0.89 -6.66
N VAL A 41 1.19 -0.01 -6.51
CA VAL A 41 1.38 1.28 -5.84
C VAL A 41 1.67 1.09 -4.35
N LEU A 42 0.95 0.19 -3.69
CA LEU A 42 1.21 -0.16 -2.30
C LEU A 42 2.62 -0.70 -2.13
N ALA A 43 3.06 -1.63 -2.99
CA ALA A 43 4.41 -2.17 -2.97
C ALA A 43 5.48 -1.09 -3.15
N ALA A 44 5.26 -0.16 -4.09
CA ALA A 44 6.16 0.98 -4.29
C ALA A 44 6.24 1.90 -3.06
N ILE A 45 5.11 2.17 -2.40
CA ILE A 45 5.07 2.98 -1.17
C ILE A 45 5.80 2.26 -0.03
N VAL A 46 5.56 0.96 0.14
CA VAL A 46 6.26 0.13 1.15
C VAL A 46 7.76 0.19 0.89
N PHE A 47 8.21 -0.02 -0.34
CA PHE A 47 9.62 0.05 -0.70
C PHE A 47 10.27 1.39 -0.33
N VAL A 48 9.64 2.51 -0.70
CA VAL A 48 10.14 3.86 -0.34
C VAL A 48 10.20 4.03 1.18
N SER A 49 9.17 3.58 1.89
CA SER A 49 9.06 3.73 3.34
C SER A 49 10.10 2.90 4.10
N THR A 50 10.40 1.68 3.63
CA THR A 50 11.35 0.78 4.29
C THR A 50 12.80 1.04 3.88
N SER A 51 13.04 1.51 2.66
CA SER A 51 14.40 1.81 2.17
C SER A 51 14.88 3.22 2.53
N GLY A 52 13.96 4.15 2.82
CA GLY A 52 14.27 5.55 3.07
C GLY A 52 14.70 6.32 1.82
N CYS A 53 14.56 5.75 0.62
CA CYS A 53 14.88 6.47 -0.61
C CYS A 53 13.85 7.57 -0.90
N THR A 54 14.20 8.52 -1.76
CA THR A 54 13.24 9.53 -2.22
C THR A 54 12.26 8.95 -3.22
N TRP A 55 11.08 9.56 -3.38
CA TRP A 55 10.13 9.16 -4.42
C TRP A 55 10.75 9.15 -5.83
N GLN A 56 11.64 10.11 -6.14
CA GLN A 56 12.32 10.19 -7.44
C GLN A 56 13.26 9.00 -7.70
N GLN A 57 13.78 8.37 -6.64
CA GLN A 57 14.67 7.21 -6.72
C GLN A 57 13.90 5.88 -6.80
N LEU A 58 12.56 5.88 -6.80
CA LEU A 58 11.77 4.67 -6.96
C LEU A 58 12.06 4.00 -8.32
N PRO A 59 12.49 2.72 -8.35
CA PRO A 59 12.75 1.99 -9.58
C PRO A 59 11.44 1.62 -10.28
N SER A 60 10.95 2.53 -11.13
CA SER A 60 9.63 2.39 -11.78
C SER A 60 9.52 1.13 -12.65
N ALA A 61 10.64 0.63 -13.20
CA ALA A 61 10.66 -0.61 -13.97
C ALA A 61 10.31 -1.87 -13.14
N SER A 62 10.56 -1.84 -11.83
CA SER A 62 10.31 -2.98 -10.94
C SER A 62 8.89 -3.02 -10.38
N PHE A 63 8.20 -1.87 -10.35
CA PHE A 63 6.88 -1.73 -9.73
C PHE A 63 5.79 -1.33 -10.72
N GLY A 64 6.11 -0.58 -11.77
CA GLY A 64 5.15 0.03 -12.68
C GLY A 64 4.93 1.53 -12.47
N PRO A 65 4.49 2.03 -11.30
CA PRO A 65 4.23 3.44 -11.12
C PRO A 65 5.52 4.25 -11.01
N SER A 66 5.46 5.49 -11.49
CA SER A 66 6.50 6.48 -11.21
C SER A 66 6.45 6.93 -9.75
N GLY A 67 7.58 7.46 -9.26
CA GLY A 67 7.66 8.08 -7.94
C GLY A 67 6.57 9.12 -7.68
N ALA A 68 6.30 9.98 -8.66
CA ALA A 68 5.24 10.98 -8.57
C ALA A 68 3.84 10.35 -8.45
N THR A 69 3.60 9.21 -9.11
CA THR A 69 2.33 8.49 -9.01
C THR A 69 2.18 7.83 -7.65
N ALA A 70 3.23 7.17 -7.15
CA ALA A 70 3.27 6.57 -5.82
C ALA A 70 3.03 7.63 -4.73
N HIS A 71 3.73 8.77 -4.80
CA HIS A 71 3.55 9.87 -3.86
C HIS A 71 2.12 10.43 -3.87
N ARG A 72 1.56 10.68 -5.06
CA ARG A 72 0.17 11.16 -5.18
C ARG A 72 -0.82 10.19 -4.54
N ARG A 73 -0.60 8.89 -4.68
CA ARG A 73 -1.44 7.84 -4.05
C ARG A 73 -1.24 7.75 -2.55
N PHE A 74 0.01 7.82 -2.10
CA PHE A 74 0.31 7.96 -0.69
C PHE A 74 -0.44 9.14 -0.07
N SER A 75 -0.41 10.32 -0.69
CA SER A 75 -1.14 11.50 -0.20
C SER A 75 -2.66 11.29 -0.16
N GLU A 76 -3.25 10.68 -1.18
CA GLU A 76 -4.70 10.41 -1.20
C GLU A 76 -5.12 9.40 -0.13
N TRP A 77 -4.38 8.31 0.01
CA TRP A 77 -4.65 7.28 1.01
C TRP A 77 -4.39 7.79 2.44
N SER A 78 -3.40 8.66 2.63
CA SER A 78 -3.17 9.37 3.89
C SER A 78 -4.37 10.26 4.26
N LYS A 79 -4.90 11.04 3.30
CA LYS A 79 -6.11 11.85 3.51
C LYS A 79 -7.33 11.01 3.87
N ALA A 80 -7.49 9.84 3.24
CA ALA A 80 -8.56 8.88 3.54
C ALA A 80 -8.30 8.01 4.78
N ARG A 81 -7.20 8.26 5.51
CA ARG A 81 -6.77 7.55 6.73
C ARG A 81 -6.56 6.04 6.52
N VAL A 82 -6.19 5.61 5.31
CA VAL A 82 -5.97 4.19 4.96
C VAL A 82 -4.95 3.56 5.90
N TRP A 83 -3.81 4.21 6.16
CA TRP A 83 -2.76 3.67 7.02
C TRP A 83 -3.22 3.38 8.44
N ALA A 84 -3.96 4.31 9.04
CA ALA A 84 -4.50 4.16 10.39
C ALA A 84 -5.61 3.10 10.47
N LYS A 85 -6.36 2.89 9.37
CA LYS A 85 -7.36 1.82 9.28
C LYS A 85 -6.68 0.46 9.10
N LEU A 86 -5.70 0.37 8.20
CA LEU A 86 -4.94 -0.84 7.94
C LEU A 86 -4.20 -1.32 9.19
N HIS A 87 -3.53 -0.40 9.89
CA HIS A 87 -2.80 -0.72 11.13
C HIS A 87 -3.72 -1.34 12.18
N ARG A 88 -4.91 -0.74 12.40
CA ARG A 88 -5.91 -1.31 13.33
C ARG A 88 -6.38 -2.69 12.87
N LEU A 89 -6.69 -2.84 11.58
CA LEU A 89 -7.16 -4.10 11.03
C LEU A 89 -6.13 -5.24 11.21
N VAL A 90 -4.84 -4.94 11.00
CA VAL A 90 -3.75 -5.90 11.21
C VAL A 90 -3.63 -6.26 12.69
N LEU A 91 -3.70 -5.28 13.59
CA LEU A 91 -3.67 -5.55 15.03
C LEU A 91 -4.88 -6.38 15.48
N ASP A 92 -6.07 -6.07 14.98
CA ASP A 92 -7.29 -6.81 15.30
C ASP A 92 -7.19 -8.28 14.83
N GLU A 93 -6.67 -8.50 13.62
CA GLU A 93 -6.47 -9.84 13.05
C GLU A 93 -5.44 -10.65 13.85
N LEU A 94 -4.28 -10.07 14.15
CA LEU A 94 -3.26 -10.72 14.96
C LEU A 94 -3.74 -10.95 16.40
N GLY A 95 -4.54 -10.02 16.94
CA GLY A 95 -5.12 -10.15 18.28
C GLY A 95 -6.13 -11.28 18.35
N ALA A 96 -6.98 -11.43 17.32
CA ALA A 96 -7.92 -12.54 17.22
C ALA A 96 -7.22 -13.91 17.10
N ARG A 97 -6.03 -13.95 16.49
CA ARG A 97 -5.20 -15.16 16.38
C ARG A 97 -4.33 -15.42 17.62
N GLY A 98 -4.25 -14.46 18.55
CA GLY A 98 -3.36 -14.55 19.71
C GLY A 98 -1.87 -14.38 19.38
N GLU A 99 -1.55 -13.79 18.22
CA GLU A 99 -0.19 -13.63 17.70
C GLU A 99 0.43 -12.26 18.05
N LEU A 100 -0.30 -11.39 18.76
CA LEU A 100 0.23 -10.12 19.23
C LEU A 100 1.26 -10.30 20.34
N ASP A 101 2.48 -9.84 20.09
CA ASP A 101 3.53 -9.72 21.11
C ASP A 101 3.28 -8.49 21.98
N TRP A 102 2.76 -8.73 23.19
CA TRP A 102 2.47 -7.69 24.17
C TRP A 102 3.70 -7.24 24.99
N SER A 103 4.86 -7.88 24.82
CA SER A 103 6.07 -7.56 25.61
C SER A 103 6.58 -6.13 25.41
N ARG A 104 6.19 -5.49 24.31
CA ARG A 104 6.59 -4.13 23.94
C ARG A 104 5.62 -3.04 24.42
N CYS A 105 4.53 -3.42 25.08
CA CYS A 105 3.51 -2.51 25.60
C CYS A 105 3.49 -2.42 27.14
N ALA A 106 4.38 -3.15 27.82
CA ALA A 106 4.54 -3.15 29.28
C ALA A 106 5.58 -2.13 29.76
#